data_AF-A0A839QLW0-F1
#
_entry.id   AF-A0A839QLW0-F1
#
_cell.length_a   1.000
_cell.length_b   1.000
_cell.length_c   1.000
_cell.angle_alpha   90.00
_cell.angle_beta   90.00
_cell.angle_gamma   90.00
#
_symmetry.space_group_name_H-M   'P 1'
#
loop_
_entity.id
_entity.type
_entity.pdbx_description
1 polymer ?
#
loop_
_entity_poly.entity_id
_entity_poly.type
_entity_poly.pdbx_seq_one_letter_code
_entity_poly.pdbx_strand_id
1 'polypeptide(L)'
;MMPDSTINRFNRRAALSGAAVLLGSMLGGCGFVIRRSSGPPSFSPEELEDTAEFSTLDELGVARAKASNSLRFDFCAGSIAKSDVGLPDSAYAPDVVANTGEKFRLSIKGSAGTLEAETDHVRFVTTDDFPVLTIITYFLTTESYEDYVRLIRDAVVDYGFDPVPVEAWIEQTSRDHGGDASFVVGEGNTLGFYVSYDLRYDGRKKVQVIIVQVSR
;
A
#
# COMPACT_ATOMS: atom_id res chain seq x y z
N MET A 1 -48.61 -37.44 9.67
CA MET A 1 -49.97 -37.34 10.24
C MET A 1 -50.27 -35.85 10.42
N MET A 2 -51.07 -35.27 9.52
CA MET A 2 -51.76 -33.97 9.73
C MET A 2 -52.89 -34.17 10.78
N PRO A 3 -53.61 -33.14 11.30
CA PRO A 3 -53.79 -31.76 10.78
C PRO A 3 -53.66 -30.66 11.90
N ASP A 4 -54.13 -29.39 11.81
CA ASP A 4 -54.84 -28.66 10.75
C ASP A 4 -54.63 -27.12 10.74
N SER A 5 -54.97 -26.52 9.60
CA SER A 5 -55.65 -25.23 9.33
C SER A 5 -55.66 -24.04 10.31
N THR A 6 -55.49 -22.83 9.75
CA THR A 6 -56.61 -21.86 9.70
C THR A 6 -56.49 -20.89 8.50
N ILE A 7 -57.63 -20.43 7.99
CA ILE A 7 -57.78 -19.60 6.78
C ILE A 7 -58.45 -18.26 7.13
N ASN A 8 -57.97 -17.15 6.56
CA ASN A 8 -58.80 -15.97 6.20
C ASN A 8 -58.01 -15.10 5.22
N ARG A 9 -58.33 -14.94 3.93
CA ARG A 9 -59.55 -14.50 3.21
C ARG A 9 -59.95 -13.02 3.41
N PHE A 10 -59.70 -12.27 2.33
CA PHE A 10 -60.58 -11.28 1.67
C PHE A 10 -61.07 -10.04 2.43
N ASN A 11 -60.71 -8.86 1.89
CA ASN A 11 -61.60 -7.78 1.37
C ASN A 11 -60.81 -6.45 1.34
N ARG A 12 -61.08 -5.41 0.52
CA ARG A 12 -61.83 -5.23 -0.75
C ARG A 12 -61.61 -3.78 -1.21
N ARG A 13 -61.42 -3.53 -2.52
CA ARG A 13 -61.69 -2.24 -3.22
C ARG A 13 -60.78 -1.06 -2.75
N ALA A 14 -60.62 0.06 -3.47
CA ALA A 14 -61.17 0.50 -4.75
C ALA A 14 -60.11 1.21 -5.61
N ALA A 15 -60.43 1.34 -6.90
CA ALA A 15 -59.77 2.13 -7.93
C ALA A 15 -59.66 3.64 -7.62
N LEU A 16 -58.75 4.32 -8.32
CA LEU A 16 -59.11 5.45 -9.21
C LEU A 16 -57.93 5.88 -10.12
N SER A 17 -58.29 6.44 -11.27
CA SER A 17 -57.40 6.86 -12.36
C SER A 17 -56.60 8.13 -12.05
N GLY A 18 -55.42 8.29 -12.64
CA GLY A 18 -54.61 9.52 -12.51
C GLY A 18 -53.58 9.72 -13.63
N ALA A 19 -53.90 10.62 -14.56
CA ALA A 19 -53.07 11.36 -15.53
C ALA A 19 -51.66 10.85 -15.94
N ALA A 20 -51.46 10.75 -17.26
CA ALA A 20 -50.12 10.63 -17.86
C ALA A 20 -49.33 11.95 -17.74
N VAL A 21 -48.02 11.83 -17.45
CA VAL A 21 -47.05 12.92 -17.61
C VAL A 21 -45.90 12.40 -18.48
N LEU A 22 -45.82 12.89 -19.71
CA LEU A 22 -44.68 12.66 -20.60
C LEU A 22 -43.52 13.58 -20.18
N LEU A 23 -42.63 13.07 -19.31
CA LEU A 23 -41.37 13.73 -19.01
C LEU A 23 -40.36 13.45 -20.14
N GLY A 24 -39.97 14.51 -20.84
CA GLY A 24 -39.07 14.44 -21.99
C GLY A 24 -37.68 13.94 -21.62
N SER A 25 -37.20 12.93 -22.35
CA SER A 25 -35.85 12.38 -22.20
C SER A 25 -34.80 13.36 -22.75
N MET A 26 -34.33 14.29 -21.92
CA MET A 26 -33.08 14.99 -22.19
C MET A 26 -31.91 14.01 -21.99
N LEU A 27 -31.57 13.29 -23.06
CA LEU A 27 -30.32 12.55 -23.17
C LEU A 27 -29.16 13.53 -23.28
N GLY A 28 -28.79 14.13 -22.15
CA GLY A 28 -27.49 14.74 -21.94
C GLY A 28 -26.44 13.64 -21.99
N GLY A 29 -26.00 13.30 -23.20
CA GLY A 29 -24.96 12.32 -23.44
C GLY A 29 -23.62 12.84 -22.92
N CYS A 30 -23.35 12.64 -21.63
CA CYS A 30 -21.98 12.59 -21.13
C CYS A 30 -21.25 11.53 -21.95
N GLY A 31 -20.35 11.98 -22.84
CA GLY A 31 -19.59 11.12 -23.72
C GLY A 31 -18.65 10.25 -22.90
N PHE A 32 -19.15 9.11 -22.43
CA PHE A 32 -18.32 8.10 -21.78
C PHE A 32 -17.44 7.47 -22.86
N VAL A 33 -16.26 8.06 -23.06
CA VAL A 33 -15.25 7.54 -23.98
C VAL A 33 -14.73 6.24 -23.39
N ILE A 34 -15.39 5.13 -23.74
CA ILE A 34 -14.88 3.78 -23.45
C ILE A 34 -13.56 3.65 -24.21
N ARG A 35 -12.46 3.85 -23.48
CA ARG A 35 -11.10 3.78 -24.01
C ARG A 35 -10.75 2.34 -24.37
N ARG A 36 -11.19 1.88 -25.54
CA ARG A 36 -10.74 0.62 -26.17
C ARG A 36 -9.30 0.77 -26.66
N SER A 37 -8.36 0.92 -25.73
CA SER A 37 -6.93 0.88 -25.99
C SER A 37 -6.41 -0.52 -25.66
N SER A 38 -5.96 -1.26 -26.67
CA SER A 38 -5.30 -2.56 -26.52
C SER A 38 -3.79 -2.40 -26.29
N GLY A 39 -3.41 -1.42 -25.48
CA GLY A 39 -2.04 -1.08 -25.09
C GLY A 39 -2.05 -0.45 -23.70
N PRO A 40 -0.89 -0.38 -23.03
CA PRO A 40 -0.79 0.14 -21.66
C PRO A 40 -1.43 1.54 -21.55
N PRO A 41 -2.06 1.86 -20.40
CA PRO A 41 -2.69 3.15 -20.19
C PRO A 41 -1.66 4.27 -20.34
N SER A 42 -1.96 5.25 -21.19
CA SER A 42 -1.18 6.48 -21.32
C SER A 42 -1.92 7.65 -20.70
N PHE A 43 -1.21 8.49 -19.97
CA PHE A 43 -1.77 9.65 -19.29
C PHE A 43 -1.10 10.93 -19.82
N SER A 44 -1.83 12.04 -19.83
CA SER A 44 -1.27 13.34 -20.19
C SER A 44 -0.35 13.87 -19.08
N PRO A 45 0.57 14.82 -19.36
CA PRO A 45 1.39 15.43 -18.32
C PRO A 45 0.57 16.07 -17.19
N GLU A 46 -0.59 16.64 -17.52
CA GLU A 46 -1.53 17.24 -16.57
C GLU A 46 -2.24 16.18 -15.71
N GLU A 47 -2.56 15.00 -16.27
CA GLU A 47 -3.09 13.89 -15.49
C GLU A 47 -2.05 13.35 -14.49
N LEU A 48 -0.76 13.39 -14.85
CA LEU A 48 0.35 12.92 -14.02
C LEU A 48 0.79 13.89 -12.91
N GLU A 49 0.17 15.08 -12.80
CA GLU A 49 0.44 16.01 -11.71
C GLU A 49 -0.07 15.45 -10.36
N ASP A 50 0.87 15.14 -9.46
CA ASP A 50 0.59 14.56 -8.15
C ASP A 50 0.23 15.65 -7.11
N THR A 51 -1.05 16.06 -7.12
CA THR A 51 -1.61 17.10 -6.24
C THR A 51 -2.31 16.55 -4.98
N ALA A 52 -2.42 15.22 -4.83
CA ALA A 52 -3.06 14.60 -3.67
C ALA A 52 -2.16 14.66 -2.42
N GLU A 53 -2.72 14.53 -1.20
CA GLU A 53 -1.93 14.37 0.03
C GLU A 53 -1.30 12.97 0.11
N PHE A 54 -2.07 11.94 -0.28
CA PHE A 54 -1.70 10.53 -0.28
C PHE A 54 -1.83 9.91 -1.68
N SER A 55 -1.01 8.90 -1.96
CA SER A 55 -0.95 8.20 -3.24
C SER A 55 -2.06 7.16 -3.37
N THR A 56 -2.72 7.12 -4.53
CA THR A 56 -3.59 6.00 -4.93
C THR A 56 -2.77 4.88 -5.57
N LEU A 57 -3.35 3.68 -5.60
CA LEU A 57 -2.78 2.45 -6.15
C LEU A 57 -3.56 1.94 -7.38
N ASP A 58 -4.47 2.76 -7.92
CA ASP A 58 -5.05 2.58 -9.24
C ASP A 58 -4.04 2.88 -10.36
N GLU A 59 -4.39 2.58 -11.62
CA GLU A 59 -3.45 2.72 -12.76
C GLU A 59 -2.88 4.15 -12.89
N LEU A 60 -3.70 5.17 -12.59
CA LEU A 60 -3.30 6.57 -12.61
C LEU A 60 -2.44 6.94 -11.40
N GLY A 61 -2.77 6.47 -10.20
CA GLY A 61 -1.97 6.67 -8.98
C GLY A 61 -0.56 6.09 -9.10
N VAL A 62 -0.46 4.86 -9.61
CA VAL A 62 0.85 4.22 -9.88
C VAL A 62 1.64 4.99 -10.94
N ALA A 63 0.98 5.51 -11.98
CA ALA A 63 1.64 6.33 -12.99
C ALA A 63 2.13 7.68 -12.43
N ARG A 64 1.32 8.35 -11.58
CA ARG A 64 1.70 9.57 -10.84
C ARG A 64 2.90 9.34 -9.94
N ALA A 65 2.87 8.27 -9.13
CA ALA A 65 3.98 7.92 -8.24
C ALA A 65 5.31 7.74 -8.99
N LYS A 66 5.28 7.11 -10.18
CA LYS A 66 6.44 6.96 -11.07
C LYS A 66 6.86 8.25 -11.78
N ALA A 67 5.96 9.22 -11.96
CA ALA A 67 6.28 10.53 -12.52
C ALA A 67 6.87 11.49 -11.46
N SER A 68 6.36 11.44 -10.22
CA SER A 68 6.81 12.28 -9.09
C SER A 68 7.97 11.69 -8.29
N ASN A 69 8.26 10.39 -8.49
CA ASN A 69 9.15 9.57 -7.67
C ASN A 69 8.80 9.70 -6.17
N SER A 70 7.51 9.58 -5.86
CA SER A 70 6.96 9.73 -4.50
C SER A 70 5.82 8.75 -4.23
N LEU A 71 5.80 8.19 -3.02
CA LEU A 71 4.70 7.39 -2.47
C LEU A 71 4.38 7.88 -1.06
N ARG A 72 3.12 8.16 -0.79
CA ARG A 72 2.66 8.77 0.47
C ARG A 72 1.42 8.04 0.98
N PHE A 73 1.47 7.46 2.17
CA PHE A 73 0.37 6.65 2.71
C PHE A 73 -0.03 7.07 4.13
N ASP A 74 -1.34 7.09 4.40
CA ASP A 74 -1.87 7.26 5.76
C ASP A 74 -2.09 5.89 6.41
N PHE A 75 -1.24 5.55 7.38
CA PHE A 75 -1.30 4.32 8.16
C PHE A 75 -1.67 4.60 9.63
N CYS A 76 -2.25 5.77 9.96
CA CYS A 76 -2.56 6.16 11.35
C CYS A 76 -3.51 5.17 12.06
N ALA A 77 -4.35 4.44 11.32
CA ALA A 77 -5.27 3.43 11.85
C ALA A 77 -4.66 2.01 11.99
N GLY A 78 -3.40 1.82 11.58
CA GLY A 78 -2.79 0.49 11.39
C GLY A 78 -3.30 -0.26 10.16
N SER A 79 -4.03 0.43 9.27
CA SER A 79 -4.51 -0.13 8.01
C SER A 79 -4.97 0.99 7.08
N ILE A 80 -4.83 0.78 5.77
CA ILE A 80 -5.37 1.66 4.73
C ILE A 80 -6.61 1.00 4.13
N ALA A 81 -7.74 1.70 4.02
CA ALA A 81 -8.88 1.15 3.29
C ALA A 81 -8.60 1.17 1.78
N LYS A 82 -9.00 0.12 1.06
CA LYS A 82 -8.75 0.02 -0.39
C LYS A 82 -9.41 1.17 -1.16
N SER A 83 -10.58 1.61 -0.72
CA SER A 83 -11.27 2.81 -1.23
C SER A 83 -10.38 4.05 -1.23
N ASP A 84 -9.57 4.24 -0.20
CA ASP A 84 -8.79 5.46 0.04
C ASP A 84 -7.56 5.52 -0.87
N VAL A 85 -7.13 4.36 -1.37
CA VAL A 85 -6.10 4.21 -2.41
C VAL A 85 -6.69 3.90 -3.79
N GLY A 86 -7.99 4.15 -4.01
CA GLY A 86 -8.64 3.99 -5.33
C GLY A 86 -8.84 2.53 -5.79
N LEU A 87 -8.69 1.56 -4.89
CA LEU A 87 -8.87 0.14 -5.18
C LEU A 87 -10.27 -0.35 -4.77
N PRO A 88 -10.92 -1.22 -5.58
CA PRO A 88 -12.09 -1.99 -5.14
C PRO A 88 -11.77 -2.93 -3.97
N ASP A 89 -12.75 -3.21 -3.10
CA ASP A 89 -12.61 -4.12 -1.95
C ASP A 89 -12.06 -5.50 -2.33
N SER A 90 -12.43 -6.02 -3.50
CA SER A 90 -11.99 -7.33 -4.03
C SER A 90 -10.69 -7.27 -4.86
N ALA A 91 -10.08 -6.10 -5.04
CA ALA A 91 -8.85 -5.97 -5.82
C ALA A 91 -7.62 -6.32 -4.98
N TYR A 92 -6.61 -6.92 -5.62
CA TYR A 92 -5.27 -7.01 -5.07
C TYR A 92 -4.53 -5.70 -5.34
N ALA A 93 -3.95 -5.09 -4.31
CA ALA A 93 -3.05 -3.95 -4.49
C ALA A 93 -1.82 -4.36 -5.32
N PRO A 94 -1.37 -3.51 -6.27
CA PRO A 94 -0.20 -3.79 -7.10
C PRO A 94 1.12 -3.67 -6.31
N ASP A 95 2.13 -4.41 -6.75
CA ASP A 95 3.53 -4.07 -6.45
C ASP A 95 3.89 -2.79 -7.21
N VAL A 96 4.40 -1.78 -6.50
CA VAL A 96 4.79 -0.50 -7.08
C VAL A 96 6.32 -0.44 -7.15
N VAL A 97 6.85 -0.56 -8.37
CA VAL A 97 8.29 -0.53 -8.67
C VAL A 97 8.66 0.77 -9.39
N ALA A 98 9.73 1.42 -8.95
CA ALA A 98 10.26 2.65 -9.54
C ALA A 98 10.74 2.45 -10.98
N ASN A 99 11.04 3.53 -11.70
CA ASN A 99 11.68 3.41 -13.01
C ASN A 99 13.13 2.91 -12.83
N THR A 100 13.70 2.30 -13.86
CA THR A 100 15.04 1.68 -13.76
C THR A 100 16.12 2.71 -13.40
N GLY A 101 16.74 2.54 -12.23
CA GLY A 101 17.76 3.44 -11.72
C GLY A 101 17.24 4.58 -10.84
N GLU A 102 15.92 4.67 -10.62
CA GLU A 102 15.28 5.65 -9.75
C GLU A 102 14.82 5.02 -8.43
N LYS A 103 14.52 5.86 -7.43
CA LYS A 103 13.90 5.48 -6.16
C LYS A 103 12.72 6.39 -5.86
N PHE A 104 11.68 5.85 -5.26
CA PHE A 104 10.63 6.61 -4.61
C PHE A 104 11.13 7.20 -3.30
N ARG A 105 10.76 8.46 -3.02
CA ARG A 105 10.62 8.95 -1.65
C ARG A 105 9.32 8.40 -1.08
N LEU A 106 9.43 7.43 -0.16
CA LEU A 106 8.32 6.78 0.52
C LEU A 106 8.09 7.45 1.88
N SER A 107 6.88 7.95 2.09
CA SER A 107 6.40 8.50 3.36
C SER A 107 5.21 7.68 3.87
N ILE A 108 5.30 7.15 5.09
CA ILE A 108 4.22 6.41 5.75
C ILE A 108 3.88 7.12 7.07
N LYS A 109 2.74 7.79 7.09
CA LYS A 109 2.24 8.56 8.23
C LYS A 109 1.60 7.62 9.26
N GLY A 110 2.10 7.65 10.49
CA GLY A 110 1.60 6.90 11.64
C GLY A 110 0.93 7.81 12.66
N SER A 111 0.40 7.21 13.73
CA SER A 111 -0.33 7.94 14.77
C SER A 111 0.57 8.77 15.70
N ALA A 112 1.89 8.49 15.74
CA ALA A 112 2.86 9.20 16.57
C ALA A 112 4.05 9.82 15.79
N GLY A 113 4.17 9.57 14.49
CA GLY A 113 5.21 10.13 13.63
C GLY A 113 5.07 9.67 12.18
N THR A 114 6.06 10.00 11.34
CA THR A 114 6.09 9.59 9.93
C THR A 114 7.39 8.84 9.66
N LEU A 115 7.29 7.72 8.95
CA LEU A 115 8.44 7.00 8.39
C LEU A 115 8.77 7.60 7.02
N GLU A 116 10.03 7.97 6.80
CA GLU A 116 10.55 8.40 5.51
C GLU A 116 11.63 7.42 5.04
N ALA A 117 11.62 7.04 3.76
CA ALA A 117 12.56 6.08 3.18
C ALA A 117 12.82 6.32 1.68
N GLU A 118 13.96 5.85 1.16
CA GLU A 118 14.23 5.77 -0.28
C GLU A 118 14.24 4.30 -0.76
N THR A 119 13.27 3.94 -1.59
CA THR A 119 13.06 2.56 -2.04
C THR A 119 12.74 2.48 -3.53
N ASP A 120 13.19 1.42 -4.20
CA ASP A 120 12.84 1.11 -5.59
C ASP A 120 11.57 0.25 -5.71
N HIS A 121 11.04 -0.30 -4.61
CA HIS A 121 9.95 -1.26 -4.64
C HIS A 121 9.12 -1.24 -3.34
N VAL A 122 7.81 -1.07 -3.48
CA VAL A 122 6.81 -1.19 -2.41
C VAL A 122 5.79 -2.26 -2.77
N ARG A 123 5.47 -3.13 -1.81
CA ARG A 123 4.48 -4.21 -1.89
C ARG A 123 3.48 -4.10 -0.74
N PHE A 124 2.28 -4.60 -0.95
CA PHE A 124 1.23 -4.67 0.08
C PHE A 124 0.82 -6.12 0.30
N VAL A 125 0.55 -6.50 1.55
CA VAL A 125 -0.20 -7.74 1.82
C VAL A 125 -1.68 -7.43 1.65
N THR A 126 -2.33 -8.17 0.76
CA THR A 126 -3.67 -7.92 0.25
C THR A 126 -4.30 -9.21 -0.22
N THR A 127 -5.62 -9.34 -0.07
CA THR A 127 -6.45 -10.43 -0.61
C THR A 127 -7.76 -9.85 -1.13
N ASP A 128 -8.53 -10.61 -1.91
CA ASP A 128 -9.88 -10.25 -2.35
C ASP A 128 -10.95 -10.32 -1.24
N ASP A 129 -10.66 -10.96 -0.11
CA ASP A 129 -11.57 -11.10 1.05
C ASP A 129 -11.53 -9.91 2.05
N PHE A 130 -10.45 -9.11 2.06
CA PHE A 130 -10.26 -8.01 3.03
C PHE A 130 -10.28 -6.64 2.35
N PRO A 131 -11.13 -5.68 2.76
CA PRO A 131 -11.24 -4.35 2.15
C PRO A 131 -10.14 -3.36 2.60
N VAL A 132 -9.08 -3.86 3.25
CA VAL A 132 -8.00 -3.07 3.84
C VAL A 132 -6.63 -3.66 3.53
N LEU A 133 -5.61 -2.80 3.50
CA LEU A 133 -4.19 -3.15 3.44
C LEU A 133 -3.62 -3.05 4.85
N THR A 134 -3.03 -4.13 5.37
CA THR A 134 -2.60 -4.24 6.77
C THR A 134 -1.08 -4.39 6.95
N ILE A 135 -0.35 -4.66 5.87
CA ILE A 135 1.12 -4.72 5.88
C ILE A 135 1.63 -4.04 4.61
N ILE A 136 2.53 -3.08 4.79
CA ILE A 136 3.34 -2.48 3.72
C ILE A 136 4.73 -3.09 3.82
N THR A 137 5.32 -3.51 2.71
CA THR A 137 6.68 -4.04 2.65
C THR A 137 7.48 -3.25 1.62
N TYR A 138 8.66 -2.76 1.98
CA TYR A 138 9.54 -2.05 1.06
C TYR A 138 10.99 -2.50 1.20
N PHE A 139 11.81 -2.16 0.20
CA PHE A 139 13.18 -2.65 0.10
C PHE A 139 14.18 -1.48 0.18
N LEU A 140 15.07 -1.51 1.17
CA LEU A 140 16.24 -0.63 1.21
C LEU A 140 17.42 -1.33 0.57
N THR A 141 18.15 -0.59 -0.26
CA THR A 141 19.30 -1.08 -1.03
C THR A 141 20.50 -0.16 -0.82
N THR A 142 21.65 -0.75 -0.48
CA THR A 142 22.94 -0.04 -0.34
C THR A 142 24.04 -0.73 -1.13
N GLU A 143 25.04 0.04 -1.57
CA GLU A 143 26.23 -0.51 -2.26
C GLU A 143 27.46 -0.67 -1.35
N SER A 144 27.35 -0.28 -0.07
CA SER A 144 28.43 -0.36 0.91
C SER A 144 27.94 -0.97 2.23
N TYR A 145 28.87 -1.62 2.95
CA TYR A 145 28.63 -2.12 4.31
C TYR A 145 28.43 -0.98 5.33
N GLU A 146 29.12 0.14 5.14
CA GLU A 146 29.01 1.30 6.02
C GLU A 146 27.61 1.93 5.95
N ASP A 147 27.07 2.12 4.74
CA ASP A 147 25.69 2.59 4.54
C ASP A 147 24.66 1.59 5.08
N TYR A 148 24.93 0.28 4.90
CA TYR A 148 24.08 -0.78 5.42
C TYR A 148 23.97 -0.74 6.95
N VAL A 149 25.11 -0.66 7.62
CA VAL A 149 25.19 -0.55 9.09
C VAL A 149 24.58 0.77 9.59
N ARG A 150 24.77 1.87 8.85
CA ARG A 150 24.15 3.16 9.16
C ARG A 150 22.62 3.06 9.15
N LEU A 151 22.01 2.56 8.07
CA LEU A 151 20.55 2.39 7.99
C LEU A 151 19.97 1.53 9.13
N ILE A 152 20.72 0.52 9.59
CA ILE A 152 20.29 -0.32 10.73
C ILE A 152 20.35 0.46 12.04
N ARG A 153 21.41 1.22 12.28
CA ARG A 153 21.59 2.03 13.50
C ARG A 153 20.63 3.22 13.57
N ASP A 154 20.38 3.87 12.44
CA ASP A 154 19.40 4.94 12.34
C ASP A 154 18.00 4.38 12.69
N ALA A 155 17.63 3.21 12.15
CA ALA A 155 16.37 2.54 12.46
C ALA A 155 16.20 2.11 13.93
N VAL A 156 17.29 1.78 14.64
CA VAL A 156 17.26 1.56 16.10
C VAL A 156 16.77 2.81 16.83
N VAL A 157 17.26 3.99 16.44
CA VAL A 157 16.88 5.29 17.03
C VAL A 157 15.48 5.69 16.61
N ASP A 158 15.18 5.63 15.32
CA ASP A 158 13.95 6.16 14.73
C ASP A 158 12.72 5.31 15.06
N TYR A 159 12.86 3.98 15.11
CA TYR A 159 11.75 3.05 15.33
C TYR A 159 11.75 2.40 16.72
N GLY A 160 12.83 2.57 17.49
CA GLY A 160 12.91 2.08 18.88
C GLY A 160 13.22 0.59 19.03
N PHE A 161 14.02 0.02 18.13
CA PHE A 161 14.49 -1.37 18.26
C PHE A 161 15.43 -1.55 19.47
N ASP A 162 15.55 -2.78 19.98
CA ASP A 162 16.58 -3.11 20.98
C ASP A 162 17.98 -3.04 20.32
N PRO A 163 18.88 -2.15 20.78
CA PRO A 163 20.24 -2.04 20.22
C PRO A 163 21.10 -3.27 20.50
N VAL A 164 20.84 -4.05 21.56
CA VAL A 164 21.73 -5.13 22.00
C VAL A 164 21.86 -6.26 20.97
N PRO A 165 20.77 -6.89 20.48
CA PRO A 165 20.88 -7.92 19.45
C PRO A 165 21.32 -7.36 18.09
N VAL A 166 21.00 -6.10 17.79
CA VAL A 166 21.39 -5.42 16.55
C VAL A 166 22.91 -5.21 16.48
N GLU A 167 23.51 -4.62 17.52
CA GLU A 167 24.96 -4.41 17.57
C GLU A 167 25.73 -5.73 17.65
N ALA A 168 25.20 -6.75 18.35
CA ALA A 168 25.79 -8.09 18.35
C ALA A 168 25.83 -8.71 16.94
N TRP A 169 24.77 -8.51 16.14
CA TRP A 169 24.74 -8.96 14.75
C TRP A 169 25.69 -8.17 13.84
N ILE A 170 25.78 -6.85 14.00
CA ILE A 170 26.75 -6.00 13.28
C ILE A 170 28.19 -6.40 13.62
N GLU A 171 28.49 -6.64 14.90
CA GLU A 171 29.81 -7.09 15.34
C GLU A 171 30.14 -8.48 14.78
N GLN A 172 29.19 -9.41 14.76
CA GLN A 172 29.37 -10.72 14.14
C GLN A 172 29.64 -10.62 12.64
N THR A 173 28.84 -9.83 11.92
CA THR A 173 28.93 -9.69 10.45
C THR A 173 30.22 -8.98 10.01
N SER A 174 30.70 -8.01 10.79
CA SER A 174 31.96 -7.32 10.48
C SER A 174 33.22 -8.19 10.58
N ARG A 175 33.15 -9.36 11.24
CA ARG A 175 34.27 -10.31 11.31
C ARG A 175 34.43 -11.15 10.04
N ASP A 176 33.41 -11.23 9.19
CA ASP A 176 33.45 -11.92 7.89
C ASP A 176 32.70 -11.12 6.80
N HIS A 177 33.36 -10.08 6.29
CA HIS A 177 32.88 -9.29 5.15
C HIS A 177 32.78 -10.08 3.82
N GLY A 178 33.18 -11.36 3.77
CA GLY A 178 33.03 -12.22 2.59
C GLY A 178 31.84 -13.18 2.69
N GLY A 179 31.25 -13.33 3.88
CA GLY A 179 30.16 -14.25 4.17
C GLY A 179 28.77 -13.70 3.85
N ASP A 180 27.76 -14.56 4.03
CA ASP A 180 26.35 -14.21 4.09
C ASP A 180 25.80 -14.28 5.53
N ALA A 181 24.92 -13.35 5.85
CA ALA A 181 24.29 -13.24 7.17
C ALA A 181 22.84 -12.76 7.02
N SER A 182 21.93 -13.36 7.81
CA SER A 182 20.55 -12.91 7.89
C SER A 182 20.05 -12.83 9.32
N PHE A 183 19.30 -11.78 9.64
CA PHE A 183 18.74 -11.56 10.96
C PHE A 183 17.46 -10.74 10.87
N VAL A 184 16.44 -11.15 11.62
CA VAL A 184 15.20 -10.36 11.78
C VAL A 184 15.36 -9.55 13.06
N VAL A 185 15.44 -8.23 12.91
CA VAL A 185 15.37 -7.30 14.04
C VAL A 185 13.96 -7.39 14.63
N GLY A 186 13.88 -7.33 15.96
CA GLY A 186 12.59 -7.29 16.66
C GLY A 186 11.75 -6.07 16.28
N GLU A 187 10.49 -6.07 16.69
CA GLU A 187 9.56 -4.99 16.37
C GLU A 187 9.88 -3.70 17.13
N GLY A 188 9.81 -2.57 16.42
CA GLY A 188 9.89 -1.22 16.98
C GLY A 188 8.61 -0.46 16.64
N ASN A 189 8.13 0.40 17.53
CA ASN A 189 6.80 1.02 17.40
C ASN A 189 6.71 2.52 17.69
N THR A 190 7.83 3.24 17.72
CA THR A 190 7.91 4.68 18.03
C THR A 190 6.94 5.54 17.20
N LEU A 191 6.63 5.14 15.97
CA LEU A 191 5.78 5.89 15.03
C LEU A 191 4.28 5.62 15.18
N GLY A 192 3.88 4.71 16.08
CA GLY A 192 2.47 4.35 16.30
C GLY A 192 1.95 3.26 15.35
N PHE A 193 2.86 2.49 14.76
CA PHE A 193 2.68 1.22 14.05
C PHE A 193 3.97 0.39 14.26
N TYR A 194 3.94 -0.94 14.08
CA TYR A 194 5.15 -1.75 14.14
C TYR A 194 5.96 -1.66 12.85
N VAL A 195 7.26 -1.50 13.00
CA VAL A 195 8.28 -1.71 11.96
C VAL A 195 9.08 -2.95 12.31
N SER A 196 9.47 -3.74 11.32
CA SER A 196 10.48 -4.80 11.47
C SER A 196 11.45 -4.80 10.29
N TYR A 197 12.70 -5.16 10.55
CA TYR A 197 13.80 -5.20 9.57
C TYR A 197 14.29 -6.64 9.41
N ASP A 198 14.14 -7.23 8.23
CA ASP A 198 14.80 -8.47 7.84
C ASP A 198 16.08 -8.14 7.07
N LEU A 199 17.21 -8.26 7.79
CA LEU A 199 18.55 -7.96 7.30
C LEU A 199 19.04 -9.10 6.41
N ARG A 200 19.37 -8.80 5.16
CA ARG A 200 19.96 -9.72 4.18
C ARG A 200 21.30 -9.18 3.69
N TYR A 201 22.38 -9.62 4.34
CA TYR A 201 23.76 -9.32 3.94
C TYR A 201 24.40 -10.51 3.19
N ASP A 202 25.12 -10.20 2.11
CA ASP A 202 25.95 -11.13 1.34
C ASP A 202 27.14 -10.36 0.80
N GLY A 203 28.29 -10.47 1.48
CA GLY A 203 29.52 -9.72 1.17
C GLY A 203 30.09 -9.98 -0.23
N ARG A 204 29.60 -11.00 -0.94
CA ARG A 204 29.97 -11.32 -2.33
C ARG A 204 29.17 -10.50 -3.35
N LYS A 205 28.09 -9.82 -2.93
CA LYS A 205 27.22 -8.99 -3.77
C LYS A 205 27.60 -7.51 -3.70
N LYS A 206 27.40 -6.80 -4.81
CA LYS A 206 27.53 -5.32 -4.84
C LYS A 206 26.42 -4.63 -4.03
N VAL A 207 25.20 -5.15 -4.09
CA VAL A 207 24.02 -4.56 -3.43
C VAL A 207 23.59 -5.42 -2.25
N GLN A 208 23.44 -4.79 -1.10
CA GLN A 208 22.90 -5.36 0.13
C GLN A 208 21.44 -4.95 0.30
N VAL A 209 20.63 -5.79 0.94
CA VAL A 209 19.17 -5.58 1.04
C VAL A 209 18.70 -5.60 2.49
N ILE A 210 17.82 -4.68 2.84
CA ILE A 210 16.98 -4.77 4.03
C ILE A 210 15.54 -4.83 3.54
N ILE A 211 14.81 -5.87 3.96
CA ILE A 211 13.36 -5.95 3.72
C ILE A 211 12.71 -5.34 4.96
N VAL A 212 11.96 -4.26 4.77
CA VAL A 212 11.25 -3.58 5.86
C VAL A 212 9.78 -3.92 5.76
N GLN A 213 9.16 -4.27 6.90
CA GLN A 213 7.72 -4.45 7.00
C GLN A 213 7.14 -3.43 7.99
N VAL A 214 6.05 -2.78 7.59
CA VAL A 214 5.21 -1.90 8.41
C VAL A 214 3.87 -2.58 8.62
N SER A 215 3.42 -2.69 9.87
CA SER A 215 2.18 -3.38 10.26
C SER A 215 1.56 -2.78 11.52
N ARG A 216 0.35 -3.21 11.89
CA ARG A 216 -0.41 -2.63 13.01
C ARG A 216 0.06 -3.09 14.39
#